data_AF-A0A350X1N1-F1
#
_entry.id   AF-A0A350X1N1-F1
#
_cell.length_a   1.000
_cell.length_b   1.000
_cell.length_c   1.000
_cell.angle_alpha   90.00
_cell.angle_beta   90.00
_cell.angle_gamma   90.00
#
_symmetry.space_group_name_H-M   'P 1'
#
loop_
_entity.id
_entity.type
_entity.pdbx_description
1 polymer ?
#
loop_
_entity_poly.entity_id
_entity_poly.type
_entity_poly.pdbx_seq_one_letter_code
_entity_poly.pdbx_strand_id
1 'polypeptide(L)'
;LYRKGAEVIYKDLESVHVSGHACQEELKLIQVLAHPTYFMPVHGEYRHLVHHKNLAKSMGVQSDHIFLLETGQVLELTKDGAEINGRVPTGAVFVDGIGVGDVGNIVLRDRKMLAEEGMLTIVVAIDRESASILAGP
;
A
#
# COMPACT_ATOMS: atom_id res chain seq x y z
N LEU A 1 -14.15 5.58 26.91
CA LEU A 1 -15.56 6.01 26.89
C LEU A 1 -16.37 5.28 27.97
N TYR A 2 -16.48 3.95 27.90
CA TYR A 2 -17.14 3.15 28.95
C TYR A 2 -16.69 3.42 30.39
N ARG A 3 -15.38 3.53 30.67
CA ARG A 3 -14.87 3.88 32.03
C ARG A 3 -15.39 5.23 32.55
N LYS A 4 -15.81 6.14 31.66
CA LYS A 4 -16.40 7.44 32.00
C LYS A 4 -17.94 7.38 32.08
N GLY A 5 -18.53 6.19 32.05
CA GLY A 5 -19.99 5.98 32.10
C GLY A 5 -20.72 6.26 30.79
N ALA A 6 -20.02 6.45 29.67
CA ALA A 6 -20.65 6.67 28.38
C ALA A 6 -21.20 5.36 27.80
N GLU A 7 -22.42 5.41 27.26
CA GLU A 7 -22.97 4.41 26.36
C GLU A 7 -22.33 4.58 24.98
N VAL A 8 -21.82 3.50 24.38
CA VAL A 8 -21.10 3.56 23.11
C VAL A 8 -21.77 2.64 22.11
N ILE A 9 -22.37 3.25 21.09
CA ILE A 9 -22.95 2.54 19.95
C ILE A 9 -21.89 2.49 18.84
N TYR A 10 -21.62 1.29 18.32
CA TYR A 10 -20.67 1.05 17.24
C TYR A 10 -21.18 -0.04 16.30
N LYS A 11 -20.49 -0.24 15.17
CA LYS A 11 -20.96 -1.03 14.01
C LYS A 11 -21.50 -2.43 14.34
N ASP A 12 -20.94 -3.13 15.32
CA ASP A 12 -21.38 -4.49 15.65
C ASP A 12 -22.68 -4.52 16.45
N LEU A 13 -23.08 -3.39 17.04
CA LEU A 13 -24.34 -3.22 17.78
C LEU A 13 -25.44 -2.63 16.89
N GLU A 14 -25.10 -1.73 15.97
CA GLU A 14 -26.07 -1.03 15.12
C GLU A 14 -25.53 -0.78 13.72
N SER A 15 -26.43 -0.72 12.73
CA SER A 15 -26.10 -0.48 11.30
C SER A 15 -25.73 0.97 11.01
N VAL A 16 -24.72 1.50 11.70
CA VAL A 16 -24.29 2.90 11.63
C VAL A 16 -23.21 3.17 10.58
N HIS A 17 -22.72 2.14 9.89
CA HIS A 17 -21.68 2.25 8.87
C HIS A 17 -21.86 1.22 7.75
N VAL A 18 -21.63 1.66 6.52
CA VAL A 18 -21.58 0.81 5.32
C VAL A 18 -20.26 1.05 4.58
N SER A 19 -19.82 0.03 3.82
CA SER A 19 -18.65 0.16 2.95
C SER A 19 -18.88 1.22 1.88
N GLY A 20 -17.85 2.00 1.55
CA GLY A 20 -17.85 2.86 0.35
C GLY A 20 -17.45 2.12 -0.93
N HIS A 21 -17.08 0.84 -0.83
CA HIS A 21 -16.69 -0.01 -1.96
C HIS A 21 -17.74 -1.09 -2.23
N ALA A 22 -17.97 -1.35 -3.51
CA ALA A 22 -18.87 -2.38 -4.02
C ALA A 22 -18.52 -3.78 -3.49
N CYS A 23 -19.54 -4.50 -3.01
CA CYS A 23 -19.47 -5.91 -2.72
C CYS A 23 -19.57 -6.74 -4.01
N GLN A 24 -19.42 -8.06 -3.89
CA GLN A 24 -19.32 -8.97 -5.03
C GLN A 24 -20.48 -8.83 -6.04
N GLU A 25 -21.73 -8.71 -5.58
CA GLU A 25 -22.89 -8.60 -6.50
C GLU A 25 -22.91 -7.26 -7.25
N GLU A 26 -22.46 -6.17 -6.63
CA GLU A 26 -22.33 -4.86 -7.28
C GLU A 26 -21.18 -4.88 -8.31
N LEU A 27 -20.07 -5.58 -8.01
CA LEU A 27 -18.99 -5.80 -8.97
C LEU A 27 -19.47 -6.60 -10.19
N LYS A 28 -20.28 -7.66 -9.98
CA LYS A 28 -20.90 -8.42 -11.07
C LYS A 28 -21.83 -7.54 -11.91
N LEU A 29 -22.64 -6.70 -11.26
CA LEU A 29 -23.55 -5.78 -11.96
C LEU A 29 -22.77 -4.89 -12.94
N ILE A 30 -21.66 -4.30 -12.51
CA ILE A 30 -20.82 -3.47 -13.39
C ILE A 30 -20.24 -4.29 -14.55
N GLN A 31 -19.77 -5.51 -14.31
CA GLN A 31 -19.23 -6.36 -15.37
C GLN A 31 -20.29 -6.77 -16.40
N VAL A 32 -21.52 -7.05 -15.95
CA VAL A 32 -22.65 -7.31 -16.85
C VAL A 32 -23.00 -6.05 -17.64
N LEU A 33 -23.05 -4.87 -17.03
CA LEU A 33 -23.38 -3.63 -17.74
C LEU A 33 -22.28 -3.22 -18.74
N ALA A 34 -21.01 -3.42 -18.39
CA ALA A 34 -19.89 -3.01 -19.22
C ALA A 34 -19.55 -4.02 -20.33
N HIS A 35 -19.91 -5.29 -20.17
CA HIS A 35 -19.58 -6.39 -21.09
C HIS A 35 -18.12 -6.34 -21.62
N PRO A 36 -17.11 -6.40 -20.73
CA PRO A 36 -15.73 -6.13 -21.11
C PRO A 36 -15.16 -7.24 -22.01
N THR A 37 -14.51 -6.85 -23.12
CA THR A 37 -13.67 -7.76 -23.92
C THR A 37 -12.43 -8.19 -23.14
N TYR A 38 -11.80 -7.24 -22.44
CA TYR A 38 -10.62 -7.44 -21.60
C TYR A 38 -10.88 -6.90 -20.19
N PHE A 39 -10.33 -7.54 -19.17
CA PHE A 39 -10.56 -7.17 -17.78
C PHE A 39 -9.24 -7.02 -17.01
N MET A 40 -9.07 -5.87 -16.35
CA MET A 40 -7.94 -5.61 -15.46
C MET A 40 -8.49 -5.18 -14.09
N PRO A 41 -8.44 -6.04 -13.05
CA PRO A 41 -8.84 -5.62 -11.72
C PRO A 41 -7.85 -4.57 -11.18
N VAL A 42 -8.39 -3.52 -10.54
CA VAL A 42 -7.63 -2.43 -9.94
C VAL A 42 -8.10 -2.17 -8.50
N HIS A 43 -7.35 -1.36 -7.76
CA HIS A 43 -7.66 -0.88 -6.41
C HIS A 43 -7.88 -2.00 -5.38
N GLY A 44 -6.78 -2.61 -4.95
CA GLY A 44 -6.74 -3.52 -3.81
C GLY A 44 -5.39 -4.22 -3.69
N GLU A 45 -5.11 -4.80 -2.53
CA GLU A 45 -4.00 -5.75 -2.39
C GLU A 45 -4.14 -6.93 -3.36
N TYR A 46 -3.04 -7.61 -3.67
CA TYR A 46 -2.99 -8.70 -4.64
C TYR A 46 -4.10 -9.75 -4.46
N ARG A 47 -4.42 -10.14 -3.22
CA ARG A 47 -5.53 -11.07 -2.92
C ARG A 47 -6.88 -10.58 -3.46
N HIS A 48 -7.19 -9.30 -3.33
CA HIS A 48 -8.44 -8.72 -3.83
C HIS A 48 -8.48 -8.78 -5.36
N LEU A 49 -7.36 -8.46 -6.00
CA LEU A 49 -7.25 -8.50 -7.46
C LEU A 49 -7.42 -9.93 -7.99
N VAL A 50 -6.84 -10.93 -7.33
CA VAL A 50 -7.03 -12.35 -7.65
C VAL A 50 -8.49 -12.76 -7.51
N HIS A 51 -9.16 -12.39 -6.41
CA HIS A 51 -10.59 -12.67 -6.25
C HIS A 51 -11.46 -11.98 -7.30
N HIS A 52 -11.14 -10.74 -7.66
CA HIS A 52 -11.88 -10.00 -8.69
C HIS A 52 -11.64 -10.57 -10.10
N LYS A 53 -10.42 -11.02 -10.41
CA LYS A 53 -10.12 -11.82 -11.60
C LYS A 53 -10.97 -13.10 -11.64
N ASN A 54 -11.03 -13.84 -10.54
CA ASN A 54 -11.80 -15.09 -10.48
C ASN A 54 -13.30 -14.83 -10.66
N LEU A 55 -13.79 -13.71 -10.12
CA LEU A 55 -15.15 -13.25 -10.35
C LEU A 55 -15.42 -12.97 -11.82
N ALA A 56 -14.54 -12.20 -12.49
CA ALA A 56 -14.66 -11.91 -13.92
C ALA A 56 -14.63 -13.17 -14.79
N LYS A 57 -13.76 -14.13 -14.45
CA LYS A 57 -13.72 -15.44 -15.09
C LYS A 57 -15.03 -16.21 -14.91
N SER A 58 -15.62 -16.18 -13.71
CA SER A 58 -16.92 -16.82 -13.44
C SER A 58 -18.08 -16.16 -14.17
N MET A 59 -17.92 -14.89 -14.56
CA MET A 59 -18.88 -14.10 -15.33
C MET A 59 -18.70 -14.23 -16.85
N GLY A 60 -17.74 -15.04 -17.31
CA GLY A 60 -17.58 -15.39 -18.73
C GLY A 60 -16.42 -14.68 -19.44
N VAL A 61 -15.63 -13.85 -18.76
CA VAL A 61 -14.40 -13.28 -19.36
C VAL A 61 -13.37 -14.40 -19.55
N GLN A 62 -12.80 -14.50 -20.75
CA GLN A 62 -11.80 -15.52 -21.05
C GLN A 62 -10.53 -15.33 -20.22
N SER A 63 -9.86 -16.41 -19.83
CA SER A 63 -8.76 -16.33 -18.85
C SER A 63 -7.53 -15.58 -19.37
N ASP A 64 -7.29 -15.66 -20.67
CA ASP A 64 -6.28 -14.92 -21.45
C ASP A 64 -6.67 -13.47 -21.72
N HIS A 65 -7.92 -13.09 -21.48
CA HIS A 65 -8.42 -11.72 -21.55
C HIS A 65 -8.43 -11.01 -20.19
N ILE A 66 -7.92 -11.64 -19.12
CA ILE A 66 -7.85 -11.06 -17.78
C ILE A 66 -6.39 -10.80 -17.38
N PHE A 67 -6.06 -9.53 -17.15
CA PHE A 67 -4.69 -9.09 -16.88
C PHE A 67 -4.52 -8.67 -15.43
N LEU A 68 -3.67 -9.39 -14.68
CA LEU A 68 -3.23 -8.97 -13.35
C LEU A 68 -1.92 -8.20 -13.49
N LEU A 69 -1.96 -6.89 -13.26
CA LEU A 69 -0.79 -6.02 -13.33
C LEU A 69 -0.27 -5.66 -11.94
N GLU A 70 1.05 -5.51 -11.86
CA GLU A 70 1.75 -4.83 -10.77
C GLU A 70 2.01 -3.37 -11.13
N THR A 71 2.21 -2.54 -10.11
CA THR A 71 2.60 -1.13 -10.28
C THR A 71 3.79 -1.00 -11.22
N GLY A 72 3.64 -0.17 -12.26
CA GLY A 72 4.67 0.10 -13.26
C GLY A 72 4.65 -0.84 -14.46
N GLN A 73 3.88 -1.93 -14.47
CA GLN A 73 3.62 -2.69 -15.70
C GLN A 73 2.66 -1.91 -16.61
N VAL A 74 2.86 -2.03 -17.92
CA VAL A 74 2.02 -1.38 -18.93
C VAL A 74 1.17 -2.44 -19.63
N LEU A 75 -0.14 -2.19 -19.68
CA LEU A 75 -1.08 -2.96 -20.50
C LEU A 75 -1.25 -2.21 -21.83
N GLU A 76 -0.71 -2.77 -22.90
CA GLU A 76 -0.90 -2.26 -24.25
C GLU A 76 -2.21 -2.78 -24.82
N LEU A 77 -3.03 -1.87 -25.34
CA LEU A 77 -4.31 -2.17 -25.99
C LEU A 77 -4.25 -1.65 -27.43
N THR A 78 -4.36 -2.55 -28.39
CA THR A 78 -4.36 -2.23 -29.82
C THR A 78 -5.65 -2.73 -30.48
N LYS A 79 -5.78 -2.53 -31.79
CA LYS A 79 -6.88 -3.13 -32.56
C LYS A 79 -6.76 -4.65 -32.68
N ASP A 80 -5.54 -5.17 -32.55
CA ASP A 80 -5.22 -6.58 -32.76
C ASP A 80 -5.26 -7.39 -31.46
N GLY A 81 -5.16 -6.73 -30.30
CA GLY A 81 -5.32 -7.39 -29.01
C GLY A 81 -4.86 -6.57 -27.81
N ALA A 82 -4.66 -7.29 -26.70
CA ALA A 82 -4.19 -6.75 -25.44
C ALA A 82 -3.00 -7.58 -24.92
N GLU A 83 -1.92 -6.92 -24.51
CA GLU A 83 -0.77 -7.60 -23.94
C GLU A 83 -0.05 -6.73 -22.90
N ILE A 84 0.66 -7.39 -21.97
CA ILE A 84 1.52 -6.68 -21.02
C ILE A 84 2.85 -6.39 -21.71
N ASN A 85 3.08 -5.15 -22.10
CA ASN A 85 4.28 -4.75 -22.84
C ASN A 85 5.01 -3.59 -22.17
N GLY A 86 6.19 -3.89 -21.62
CA GLY A 86 7.08 -2.90 -21.02
C GLY A 86 6.79 -2.57 -19.55
N ARG A 87 7.63 -1.70 -19.01
CA ARG A 87 7.52 -1.16 -17.65
C ARG A 87 7.91 0.32 -17.65
N VAL A 88 7.24 1.09 -16.80
CA VAL A 88 7.57 2.50 -16.55
C VAL A 88 8.22 2.66 -15.17
N PRO A 89 9.14 3.63 -15.00
CA PRO A 89 9.71 3.94 -13.69
C PRO A 89 8.60 4.29 -12.70
N THR A 90 8.57 3.58 -11.57
CA THR A 90 7.61 3.80 -10.48
C THR A 90 8.31 3.60 -9.15
N GLY A 91 7.67 4.08 -8.07
CA GLY A 91 8.18 3.94 -6.72
C GLY A 91 7.30 4.69 -5.73
N ALA A 92 7.55 4.47 -4.44
CA ALA A 92 6.94 5.25 -3.38
C ALA A 92 7.83 6.46 -3.05
N VAL A 93 7.22 7.63 -2.89
CA VAL A 93 7.86 8.82 -2.33
C VAL A 93 7.21 9.08 -0.98
N PHE A 94 8.00 9.05 0.08
CA PHE A 94 7.51 9.32 1.42
C PHE A 94 7.44 10.83 1.69
N VAL A 95 6.45 11.24 2.48
CA VAL A 95 6.25 12.64 2.87
C VAL A 95 6.24 12.71 4.39
N ASP A 96 7.07 13.60 4.95
CA ASP A 96 7.19 13.80 6.39
C ASP A 96 7.22 15.29 6.74
N GLY A 97 6.11 15.80 7.27
CA GLY A 97 5.92 17.23 7.50
C GLY A 97 5.94 18.04 6.20
N ILE A 98 6.92 18.94 6.07
CA ILE A 98 7.18 19.70 4.84
C ILE A 98 8.17 19.01 3.89
N GLY A 99 8.79 17.91 4.34
CA GLY A 99 9.73 17.11 3.58
C GLY A 99 9.03 16.20 2.57
N VAL A 100 9.50 16.23 1.32
CA VAL A 100 9.01 15.36 0.25
C VAL A 100 10.19 14.58 -0.30
N GLY A 101 10.19 13.25 -0.09
CA GLY A 101 11.24 12.35 -0.56
C GLY A 101 12.57 12.44 0.20
N ASP A 102 12.63 13.23 1.27
CA ASP A 102 13.76 13.34 2.19
C ASP A 102 13.86 12.14 3.14
N VAL A 103 12.73 11.48 3.43
CA VAL A 103 12.68 10.21 4.14
C VAL A 103 12.85 9.06 3.15
N GLY A 104 13.96 8.33 3.27
CA GLY A 104 14.21 7.08 2.57
C GLY A 104 14.13 5.85 3.47
N ASN A 105 14.36 4.67 2.90
CA ASN A 105 14.34 3.40 3.63
C ASN A 105 15.33 3.33 4.80
N ILE A 106 16.47 4.03 4.72
CA ILE A 106 17.47 4.08 5.80
C ILE A 106 16.90 4.80 7.02
N VAL A 107 16.27 5.96 6.81
CA VAL A 107 15.65 6.74 7.90
C VAL A 107 14.55 5.94 8.57
N LEU A 108 13.73 5.22 7.80
CA LEU A 108 12.69 4.34 8.36
C LEU A 108 13.29 3.17 9.16
N ARG A 109 14.39 2.58 8.69
CA ARG A 109 15.11 1.52 9.41
C ARG A 109 15.67 2.02 10.73
N ASP A 110 16.31 3.19 10.74
CA ASP A 110 16.88 3.76 11.95
C ASP A 110 15.78 4.13 12.95
N ARG A 111 14.65 4.69 12.48
CA ARG A 111 13.45 4.90 13.32
C ARG A 111 12.94 3.61 13.94
N LYS A 112 12.90 2.52 13.19
CA LYS A 112 12.46 1.21 13.68
C LYS A 112 13.40 0.69 14.78
N MET A 113 14.71 0.70 14.53
CA MET A 113 15.70 0.25 15.53
C MET A 113 15.61 1.09 16.82
N LEU A 114 15.51 2.42 16.70
CA LEU A 114 15.36 3.30 17.86
C LEU A 114 14.06 3.04 18.65
N ALA A 115 12.96 2.72 17.97
CA ALA A 115 11.68 2.41 18.62
C ALA A 115 11.68 1.05 19.34
N GLU A 116 12.41 0.07 18.80
CA GLU A 116 12.48 -1.29 19.34
C GLU A 116 13.57 -1.44 20.42
N GLU A 117 14.72 -0.81 20.25
CA GLU A 117 15.93 -1.03 21.06
C GLU A 117 16.36 0.18 21.89
N GLY A 118 15.89 1.40 21.57
CA GLY A 118 16.36 2.64 22.18
C GLY A 118 17.73 3.09 21.66
N MET A 119 18.38 4.00 22.38
CA MET A 119 19.69 4.55 22.00
C MET A 119 20.55 4.85 23.22
N LEU A 120 21.82 4.48 23.15
CA LEU A 120 22.86 4.92 24.09
C LEU A 120 23.90 5.74 23.32
N THR A 121 24.15 6.97 23.76
CA THR A 121 25.14 7.85 23.14
C THR A 121 26.33 8.07 24.08
N ILE A 122 27.53 7.80 23.59
CA ILE A 122 28.81 7.93 24.29
C ILE A 122 29.55 9.14 23.70
N VAL A 123 29.94 10.12 24.52
CA VAL A 123 30.48 11.43 24.05
C VAL A 123 31.81 11.77 24.72
N VAL A 124 32.95 11.55 24.06
CA VAL A 124 34.32 11.84 24.58
C VAL A 124 34.90 13.09 23.91
N ALA A 125 35.59 13.93 24.68
CA ALA A 125 36.40 15.07 24.23
C ALA A 125 37.89 14.71 24.37
N ILE A 126 38.64 14.81 23.27
CA ILE A 126 40.05 14.46 23.19
C ILE A 126 40.85 15.69 22.74
N ASP A 127 41.95 15.97 23.43
CA ASP A 127 42.93 16.95 22.98
C ASP A 127 43.71 16.41 21.78
N ARG A 128 43.73 17.15 20.67
CA ARG A 128 44.33 16.68 19.42
C ARG A 128 45.86 16.61 19.48
N GLU A 129 46.50 17.50 20.23
CA GLU A 129 47.96 17.62 20.28
C GLU A 129 48.57 16.57 21.23
N SER A 130 48.00 16.43 22.42
CA SER A 130 48.47 15.47 23.43
C SER A 130 47.81 14.09 23.32
N ALA A 131 46.76 13.94 22.50
CA ALA A 131 45.91 12.75 22.43
C ALA A 131 45.29 12.35 23.79
N SER A 132 45.16 13.31 24.72
CA SER A 132 44.62 13.07 26.06
C SER A 132 43.11 13.28 26.12
N ILE A 133 42.42 12.61 27.05
CA ILE A 133 40.99 12.81 27.28
C ILE A 133 40.80 14.07 28.13
N LEU A 134 40.01 15.01 27.62
CA LEU A 134 39.68 16.27 28.29
C LEU A 134 38.38 16.18 29.11
N ALA A 135 37.36 15.48 28.59
CA ALA A 135 36.03 15.31 29.20
C ALA A 135 35.24 14.22 28.48
N GLY A 136 34.13 13.72 29.04
CA GLY A 136 33.38 12.61 28.42
C GLY A 136 34.00 11.24 28.77
N PRO A 137 33.40 10.11 28.35
CA PRO A 137 33.67 8.84 29.00
C PRO A 137 35.12 8.41 28.88
#